data_AF-A0A0G4NLF9-F1
#
_entry.id   AF-A0A0G4NLF9-F1
#
_cell.length_a   1.000
_cell.length_b   1.000
_cell.length_c   1.000
_cell.angle_alpha   90.00
_cell.angle_beta   90.00
_cell.angle_gamma   90.00
#
_symmetry.space_group_name_H-M   'P 1'
#
loop_
_entity.id
_entity.type
_entity.pdbx_description
1 polymer ?
#
loop_
_entity_poly.entity_id
_entity_poly.type
_entity_poly.pdbx_seq_one_letter_code
_entity_poly.pdbx_strand_id
1 'polypeptide(L)'
;GIDAVKTALRTAESRNTDETQVKVKLVSPPLYVLTSTCLDKSHGITRLEEAIVDIRTSIEAAGGQLIVKMEPKAVTESDDAELQALMEKRERENAEVSGDESVSGSDDDIPDTV
;
A
#
# COMPACT_ATOMS: atom_id res chain seq x y z
N GLY A 1 7.12 0.06 -13.68
CA GLY A 1 6.64 1.47 -13.67
C GLY A 1 5.33 1.57 -12.92
N ILE A 2 4.81 2.79 -12.66
CA ILE A 2 3.58 2.99 -11.87
C ILE A 2 2.33 2.41 -12.56
N ASP A 3 2.27 2.44 -13.89
CA ASP A 3 1.12 1.90 -14.64
C ASP A 3 1.00 0.38 -14.53
N ALA A 4 2.13 -0.33 -14.42
CA ALA A 4 2.12 -1.76 -14.15
C ALA A 4 1.52 -2.07 -12.78
N VAL A 5 1.85 -1.27 -11.75
CA VAL A 5 1.29 -1.43 -10.40
C VAL A 5 -0.22 -1.17 -10.42
N LYS A 6 -0.65 -0.07 -11.05
CA LYS A 6 -2.09 0.22 -11.19
C LYS A 6 -2.83 -0.87 -11.95
N THR A 7 -2.24 -1.42 -13.01
CA THR A 7 -2.86 -2.49 -13.81
C THR A 7 -3.00 -3.77 -12.98
N ALA A 8 -1.95 -4.17 -12.27
CA ALA A 8 -1.99 -5.35 -11.43
C ALA A 8 -3.02 -5.23 -10.30
N LEU A 9 -3.08 -4.07 -9.63
CA LEU A 9 -4.08 -3.81 -8.58
C LEU A 9 -5.51 -3.80 -9.12
N ARG A 10 -5.74 -3.27 -10.33
CA ARG A 10 -7.06 -3.36 -10.99
C ARG A 10 -7.48 -4.79 -11.29
N THR A 11 -6.55 -5.69 -11.60
CA THR A 11 -6.87 -7.11 -11.79
C THR A 11 -7.47 -7.73 -10.53
N ALA A 12 -6.93 -7.39 -9.35
CA ALA A 12 -7.52 -7.83 -8.09
C ALA A 12 -8.91 -7.23 -7.84
N GLU A 13 -9.11 -5.94 -8.10
CA GLU A 13 -10.43 -5.30 -8.00
C GLU A 13 -11.45 -5.85 -9.02
N SER A 14 -10.99 -6.29 -10.19
CA SER A 14 -11.86 -6.89 -11.22
C SER A 14 -12.46 -8.23 -10.79
N ARG A 15 -11.87 -8.88 -9.78
CA ARG A 15 -12.39 -10.10 -9.16
C ARG A 15 -13.40 -9.83 -8.05
N ASN A 16 -13.78 -8.57 -7.83
CA ASN A 16 -14.85 -8.22 -6.89
C ASN A 16 -16.16 -8.85 -7.34
N THR A 17 -16.78 -9.56 -6.40
CA THR A 17 -18.14 -10.07 -6.53
C THR A 17 -19.03 -9.37 -5.51
N ASP A 18 -20.35 -9.47 -5.65
CA ASP A 18 -21.28 -8.89 -4.69
C ASP A 18 -21.06 -9.44 -3.26
N GLU A 19 -20.52 -10.64 -3.15
CA GLU A 19 -20.21 -11.31 -1.88
C GLU A 19 -18.79 -11.06 -1.35
N THR A 20 -17.87 -10.57 -2.18
CA THR A 20 -16.46 -10.36 -1.81
C THR A 20 -15.94 -9.10 -2.47
N GLN A 21 -15.85 -8.02 -1.68
CA GLN A 21 -15.34 -6.74 -2.13
C GLN A 21 -13.91 -6.52 -1.64
N VAL A 22 -12.95 -6.59 -2.56
CA VAL A 22 -11.54 -6.24 -2.34
C VAL A 22 -11.34 -4.75 -2.60
N LYS A 23 -10.72 -4.07 -1.64
CA LYS A 23 -10.29 -2.66 -1.72
C LYS A 23 -8.79 -2.58 -1.48
N VAL A 24 -8.11 -1.78 -2.30
CA VAL A 24 -6.68 -1.51 -2.13
C VAL A 24 -6.51 -0.13 -1.51
N LYS A 25 -5.71 -0.03 -0.44
CA LYS A 25 -5.28 1.24 0.16
C LYS A 25 -3.77 1.36 0.09
N LEU A 26 -3.28 2.55 -0.26
CA LEU A 26 -1.86 2.90 -0.17
C LEU A 26 -1.62 3.46 1.22
N VAL A 27 -0.70 2.88 1.98
CA VAL A 27 -0.30 3.43 3.29
C VAL A 27 0.91 4.33 3.11
N SER A 28 1.93 3.84 2.39
CA SER A 28 3.09 4.61 1.98
C SER A 28 3.71 3.98 0.73
N PRO A 29 4.45 4.69 -0.12
CA PRO A 29 5.29 4.03 -1.11
C PRO A 29 6.41 3.28 -0.37
N PRO A 30 6.61 1.95 -0.53
CA PRO A 30 5.98 0.98 -1.43
C PRO A 30 4.96 0.02 -0.77
N LEU A 31 4.46 0.34 0.43
CA LEU A 31 3.47 -0.40 1.22
C LEU A 31 2.01 -0.14 0.80
N TYR A 32 1.41 -1.18 0.23
CA TYR A 32 -0.02 -1.27 -0.06
C TYR A 32 -0.68 -2.30 0.85
N VAL A 33 -1.95 -2.07 1.19
CA VAL A 33 -2.77 -3.02 1.94
C VAL A 33 -4.03 -3.34 1.16
N LEU A 34 -4.37 -4.63 1.11
CA LEU A 34 -5.61 -5.12 0.54
C LEU A 34 -6.55 -5.49 1.68
N THR A 35 -7.75 -4.92 1.67
CA THR A 35 -8.83 -5.24 2.60
C THR A 35 -9.95 -5.89 1.82
N SER A 36 -10.46 -7.03 2.30
CA SER A 36 -11.62 -7.68 1.70
C SER A 36 -12.68 -7.96 2.74
N THR A 37 -13.90 -7.53 2.46
CA THR A 37 -15.07 -7.82 3.28
C THR A 37 -15.90 -8.91 2.62
N CYS A 38 -16.12 -10.01 3.33
CA CYS A 38 -16.84 -11.19 2.86
C CYS A 38 -17.57 -11.89 4.01
N LEU A 39 -18.67 -12.59 3.69
CA LEU A 39 -19.47 -13.35 4.67
C LEU A 39 -18.73 -14.62 5.14
N ASP A 40 -18.11 -15.34 4.21
CA ASP A 40 -17.32 -16.53 4.50
C ASP A 40 -15.83 -16.18 4.57
N LYS A 41 -15.27 -16.36 5.77
CA LYS A 41 -13.84 -16.10 6.06
C LYS A 41 -12.92 -17.00 5.24
N SER A 42 -13.31 -18.25 5.04
CA SER A 42 -12.50 -19.26 4.34
C SER A 42 -12.45 -18.94 2.85
N HIS A 43 -13.62 -18.66 2.28
CA HIS A 43 -13.73 -18.28 0.88
C HIS A 43 -13.01 -16.95 0.60
N GLY A 44 -13.13 -15.98 1.51
CA GLY A 44 -12.43 -14.70 1.40
C GLY A 44 -10.91 -14.83 1.36
N ILE A 45 -10.32 -15.68 2.22
CA ILE A 45 -8.87 -15.92 2.23
C ILE A 45 -8.42 -16.53 0.90
N THR A 46 -9.08 -17.59 0.43
CA THR A 46 -8.74 -18.23 -0.85
C THR A 46 -8.83 -17.25 -2.02
N ARG A 47 -9.86 -16.39 -2.04
CA ARG A 47 -9.99 -15.35 -3.08
C ARG A 47 -8.87 -14.32 -3.01
N LEU A 48 -8.46 -13.91 -1.81
CA LEU A 48 -7.34 -12.99 -1.64
C LEU A 48 -6.03 -13.63 -2.11
N GLU A 49 -5.79 -14.90 -1.80
CA GLU A 49 -4.62 -15.66 -2.26
C GLU A 49 -4.55 -15.72 -3.78
N GLU A 50 -5.66 -16.08 -4.45
CA GLU A 50 -5.73 -16.08 -5.91
C GLU A 50 -5.47 -14.68 -6.49
N ALA A 51 -6.06 -13.64 -5.91
CA ALA A 51 -5.83 -12.27 -6.35
C ALA A 51 -4.36 -11.84 -6.18
N ILE A 52 -3.69 -12.25 -5.10
CA ILE A 52 -2.26 -11.99 -4.88
C ILE A 52 -1.41 -12.68 -5.95
N VAL A 53 -1.75 -13.92 -6.33
CA VAL A 53 -1.06 -14.66 -7.40
C VAL A 53 -1.24 -13.97 -8.76
N ASP A 54 -2.44 -13.49 -9.07
CA ASP A 54 -2.73 -12.74 -10.30
C ASP A 54 -1.95 -11.41 -10.34
N ILE A 55 -1.97 -10.64 -9.24
CA ILE A 55 -1.19 -9.39 -9.11
C ILE A 55 0.29 -9.71 -9.30
N ARG A 56 0.82 -10.73 -8.61
CA ARG A 56 2.22 -11.14 -8.73
C ARG A 56 2.59 -11.41 -10.18
N THR A 57 1.80 -12.22 -10.87
CA THR A 57 2.02 -12.57 -12.28
C THR A 57 2.03 -11.33 -13.16
N SER A 58 1.09 -10.40 -12.94
CA SER A 58 1.01 -9.14 -13.69
C SER A 58 2.20 -8.21 -13.41
N ILE A 59 2.68 -8.15 -12.16
CA ILE A 59 3.82 -7.33 -11.77
C ILE A 59 5.13 -7.91 -12.31
N GLU A 60 5.32 -9.23 -12.20
CA GLU A 60 6.49 -9.95 -12.71
C GLU A 60 6.57 -9.87 -14.25
N ALA A 61 5.43 -9.99 -14.95
CA ALA A 61 5.35 -9.78 -16.40
C ALA A 61 5.78 -8.37 -16.83
N ALA A 62 5.58 -7.38 -15.96
CA ALA A 62 6.02 -6.00 -16.18
C ALA A 62 7.46 -5.71 -15.69
N GLY A 63 8.19 -6.73 -15.24
CA GLY A 63 9.56 -6.62 -14.72
C GLY A 63 9.66 -6.02 -13.31
N GLY A 64 8.56 -6.00 -12.55
CA GLY A 64 8.55 -5.61 -11.14
C GLY A 64 8.62 -6.81 -10.19
N GLN A 65 8.64 -6.55 -8.88
CA GLN A 65 8.60 -7.58 -7.85
C GLN A 65 7.52 -7.25 -6.80
N LEU A 66 6.75 -8.26 -6.42
CA LEU A 66 5.78 -8.19 -5.33
C LEU A 66 6.28 -9.00 -4.13
N ILE A 67 6.34 -8.33 -2.96
CA ILE A 67 6.71 -8.95 -1.68
C ILE A 67 5.50 -8.89 -0.76
N VAL A 68 4.95 -10.06 -0.44
CA VAL A 68 3.89 -10.20 0.57
C VAL A 68 4.54 -10.10 1.94
N LYS A 69 4.27 -9.03 2.68
CA LYS A 69 4.74 -8.86 4.06
C LYS A 69 3.90 -9.63 5.08
N MET A 70 2.61 -9.75 4.80
CA MET A 70 1.64 -10.43 5.63
C MET A 70 0.71 -11.24 4.73
N GLU A 71 0.63 -12.53 4.97
CA GLU A 71 -0.30 -13.41 4.27
C GLU A 71 -1.75 -13.05 4.62
N PRO A 72 -2.70 -13.30 3.70
CA PRO A 72 -4.11 -13.04 3.96
C PRO A 72 -4.60 -13.86 5.15
N LYS A 73 -5.07 -13.16 6.18
CA LYS A 73 -5.64 -13.76 7.39
C LYS A 73 -7.04 -13.22 7.63
N ALA A 74 -7.93 -14.08 8.14
CA ALA A 74 -9.22 -13.62 8.62
C ALA A 74 -9.01 -12.77 9.88
N VAL A 75 -9.38 -11.50 9.79
CA VAL A 75 -9.37 -10.56 10.91
C VAL A 75 -10.78 -10.42 11.48
N THR A 76 -10.90 -10.08 12.77
CA THR A 76 -12.17 -9.74 13.40
C THR A 76 -12.42 -8.23 13.31
N GLU A 77 -13.64 -7.76 13.59
CA GLU A 77 -13.94 -6.31 13.59
C GLU A 77 -13.03 -5.52 14.54
N SER A 78 -12.66 -6.12 15.68
CA SER A 78 -11.73 -5.49 16.63
C SER A 78 -10.33 -5.33 16.03
N ASP A 79 -9.81 -6.37 15.39
CA ASP A 79 -8.52 -6.32 14.69
C ASP A 79 -8.55 -5.33 13.50
N ASP A 80 -9.66 -5.26 12.77
CA ASP A 80 -9.81 -4.38 11.61
C ASP A 80 -9.81 -2.90 12.04
N ALA A 81 -10.48 -2.57 13.16
CA ALA A 81 -10.45 -1.24 13.76
C ALA A 81 -9.05 -0.84 14.23
N GLU A 82 -8.33 -1.74 14.89
CA GLU A 82 -6.94 -1.50 15.30
C GLU A 82 -6.01 -1.33 14.11
N LEU A 83 -6.18 -2.17 13.07
CA LEU A 83 -5.40 -2.09 11.84
C LEU A 83 -5.67 -0.76 11.13
N GLN A 84 -6.93 -0.32 11.06
CA GLN A 84 -7.30 0.95 10.45
C GLN A 84 -6.73 2.14 11.22
N ALA A 85 -6.79 2.14 12.55
CA ALA A 85 -6.17 3.18 13.37
C ALA A 85 -4.64 3.24 13.19
N LEU A 86 -4.00 2.07 13.08
CA LEU A 86 -2.57 1.95 12.75
C LEU A 86 -2.26 2.49 11.36
N MET A 87 -3.11 2.20 10.36
CA MET A 87 -2.96 2.73 9.00
C MET A 87 -3.08 4.25 8.97
N GLU A 88 -4.11 4.82 9.58
CA GLU A 88 -4.32 6.28 9.63
C GLU A 88 -3.17 7.00 10.34
N LYS A 89 -2.63 6.39 11.41
CA LYS A 89 -1.45 6.92 12.09
C LYS A 89 -0.23 6.95 11.17
N ARG A 90 0.03 5.84 10.46
CA ARG A 90 1.16 5.73 9.53
C ARG A 90 1.02 6.65 8.31
N GLU A 91 -0.18 6.81 7.80
CA GLU A 91 -0.49 7.73 6.70
C GLU A 91 -0.24 9.18 7.13
N ARG A 92 -0.67 9.56 8.34
CA ARG A 92 -0.41 10.88 8.92
C ARG A 92 1.08 11.15 9.10
N GLU A 93 1.82 10.20 9.69
CA GLU A 93 3.27 10.32 9.85
C GLU A 93 4.00 10.45 8.50
N ASN A 94 3.55 9.76 7.46
CA ASN A 94 4.12 9.87 6.12
C ASN A 94 3.78 11.22 5.44
N ALA A 95 2.59 11.78 5.69
CA ALA A 95 2.20 13.09 5.18
C ALA A 95 2.94 14.23 5.88
N GLU A 96 3.28 14.08 7.17
CA GLU A 96 4.01 15.09 7.96
C GLU A 96 5.53 15.11 7.66
N VAL A 97 6.08 14.07 7.00
CA VAL A 97 7.47 14.02 6.51
C VAL A 97 7.59 14.58 5.08
N SER A 98 6.75 15.55 4.70
CA SER A 98 6.92 16.33 3.47
C SER A 98 7.86 17.51 3.71
N GLY A 99 9.16 17.22 3.81
CA GLY A 99 10.30 18.11 3.59
C GLY A 99 10.11 19.63 3.70
N ASP A 100 9.98 20.15 4.91
CA ASP A 100 10.48 21.49 5.24
C ASP A 100 11.59 21.38 6.29
N GLU A 101 12.71 20.78 5.88
CA GLU A 101 14.01 21.16 6.45
C GLU A 101 14.80 21.85 5.33
N SER A 102 14.30 23.02 4.94
CA SER A 102 15.11 24.02 4.24
C SER A 102 16.25 24.44 5.18
N VAL A 103 17.34 23.69 5.20
CA VAL A 103 18.62 24.16 5.75
C VAL A 103 19.06 25.35 4.89
N SER A 104 18.56 26.55 5.22
CA SER A 104 19.09 27.80 4.69
C SER A 104 20.40 28.11 5.41
N GLY A 105 21.46 27.37 5.05
CA GLY A 105 22.82 27.79 5.31
C GLY A 105 23.13 29.00 4.44
N SER A 106 22.89 30.20 4.97
CA SER A 106 23.41 31.44 4.39
C SER A 106 24.85 31.63 4.87
N ASP A 107 25.78 31.08 4.11
CA ASP A 107 27.22 31.35 4.22
C ASP A 107 27.62 32.19 2.99
N ASP A 108 27.64 33.52 3.13
CA ASP A 108 28.32 34.44 2.20
C ASP A 108 28.52 35.80 2.89
N ASP A 109 29.57 35.92 3.71
CA ASP A 109 30.19 37.21 4.03
C ASP A 109 31.71 37.02 4.18
N ILE A 110 32.39 36.97 3.03
CA ILE A 110 33.82 37.26 2.92
C ILE A 110 34.04 38.15 1.68
N PRO A 111 34.25 39.46 1.87
CA PRO A 111 34.96 40.26 0.88
C PRO A 111 36.43 40.47 1.27
N ASP A 112 37.28 39.94 0.39
CA ASP A 112 38.61 40.36 -0.05
C ASP A 112 39.57 41.13 0.87
N THR A 113 40.69 40.47 1.14
CA THR A 113 42.01 41.08 1.34
C THR A 113 42.54 41.75 0.06
N VAL A 114 42.78 43.07 0.10
CA VAL A 114 43.95 43.75 -0.49
C VAL A 114 44.38 44.90 0.41
#